data_AF-A0A8S1WZE7-F1
#
_entry.id   AF-A0A8S1WZE7-F1
#
_cell.length_a   1.000
_cell.length_b   1.000
_cell.length_c   1.000
_cell.angle_alpha   90.00
_cell.angle_beta   90.00
_cell.angle_gamma   90.00
#
_symmetry.space_group_name_H-M   'P 1'
#
loop_
_entity.id
_entity.type
_entity.pdbx_description
1 polymer ?
#
loop_
_entity_poly.entity_id
_entity_poly.type
_entity_poly.pdbx_seq_one_letter_code
_entity_poly.pdbx_strand_id
1 'polypeptide(L)'
;MQKLILSTLLLCILIFLDYAYGQMTFDLSDSITEYMQQQFDYGDENGLVESFLLIFYVLGGRQFMGLLFIILWLKSGWKEQILKLITIYSITAFLGHFIKLILVQPRPFYEESDVRLDFCQKGYGDPSDNALKSIVFYVIVSETLLFKKYKVQPNDLGVLSSINQDRKLQYQYKQLSNHDLYTQLYPNSMFSYNQYKFMLASFLFITGISNSYFGLNYLSQVIMGWIIGGYILYIYYYCEFEKLIERLFQYAIYNQQDQINNKLRHLGKLALCLTFPLLISILLYIIRTNDTELIEQQQEWGQVFKGHSKCEKQFYRFKMSFEKQEMVGTCIIFLPFYLYLCCYFTPGQYKPEQYNHQTFTLKGFVRVLILFGLLISQIAIHILIRQVVMNNDMNINITYLIIGQLFLELYFSLFLITLLPLLYKLCKADIDGDFLRKINQIEMQEMEL
;
A
#
# COMPACT_ATOMS: atom_id res chain seq x y z
N MET A 1 11.77 7.37 -20.77
CA MET A 1 11.16 6.29 -21.58
C MET A 1 12.07 5.08 -21.75
N GLN A 2 13.28 5.19 -22.31
CA GLN A 2 14.17 4.02 -22.50
C GLN A 2 14.48 3.26 -21.19
N LYS A 3 14.82 3.96 -20.10
CA LYS A 3 15.06 3.36 -18.77
C LYS A 3 13.89 2.51 -18.27
N LEU A 4 12.67 3.01 -18.46
CA LEU A 4 11.44 2.33 -18.08
C LEU A 4 11.27 1.04 -18.91
N ILE A 5 11.31 1.16 -20.24
CA ILE A 5 11.16 0.02 -21.17
C ILE A 5 12.17 -1.09 -20.85
N LEU A 6 13.45 -0.75 -20.66
CA LEU A 6 14.48 -1.73 -20.34
C LEU A 6 14.23 -2.41 -18.99
N SER A 7 13.91 -1.65 -17.94
CA SER A 7 13.61 -2.22 -16.63
C SER A 7 12.36 -3.11 -16.64
N THR A 8 11.32 -2.73 -17.41
CA THR A 8 10.11 -3.53 -17.56
C THR A 8 10.39 -4.82 -18.31
N LEU A 9 11.19 -4.77 -19.38
CA LEU A 9 11.58 -5.96 -20.13
C LEU A 9 12.41 -6.92 -19.27
N LEU A 10 13.33 -6.39 -18.45
CA LEU A 10 14.08 -7.21 -17.50
C LEU A 10 13.16 -7.88 -16.47
N LEU A 11 12.18 -7.15 -15.92
CA LEU A 11 11.20 -7.74 -15.02
C LEU A 11 10.37 -8.84 -15.71
N CYS A 12 9.90 -8.60 -16.93
CA CYS A 12 9.17 -9.60 -17.71
C CYS A 12 10.01 -10.87 -17.94
N ILE A 13 11.31 -10.73 -18.21
CA ILE A 13 12.23 -11.88 -18.33
C ILE A 13 12.33 -12.63 -17.00
N LEU A 14 12.48 -11.92 -15.88
CA LEU A 14 12.56 -12.56 -14.56
C LEU A 14 11.28 -13.31 -14.20
N ILE A 15 10.11 -12.71 -14.44
CA ILE A 15 8.80 -13.37 -14.24
C ILE A 15 8.66 -14.59 -15.15
N PHE A 16 9.12 -14.50 -16.41
CA PHE A 16 9.08 -15.64 -17.32
C PHE A 16 10.02 -16.77 -16.90
N LEU A 17 11.22 -16.44 -16.44
CA LEU A 17 12.17 -17.44 -15.92
C LEU A 17 11.62 -18.11 -14.67
N ASP A 18 11.00 -17.36 -13.77
CA ASP A 18 10.36 -17.90 -12.58
C ASP A 18 9.16 -18.80 -12.93
N TYR A 19 8.34 -18.40 -13.89
CA TYR A 19 7.29 -19.25 -14.44
C TYR A 19 7.84 -20.57 -15.04
N ALA A 20 8.93 -20.49 -15.81
CA ALA A 20 9.49 -21.64 -16.52
C ALA A 20 10.33 -22.58 -15.64
N TYR A 21 10.98 -22.06 -14.60
CA TYR A 21 11.93 -22.79 -13.75
C TYR A 21 11.52 -22.84 -12.28
N GLY A 22 10.31 -22.37 -11.95
CA GLY A 22 9.80 -22.29 -10.57
C GLY A 22 9.88 -23.62 -9.83
N GLN A 23 9.63 -24.75 -10.49
CA GLN A 23 9.71 -26.07 -9.85
C GLN A 23 11.06 -26.33 -9.17
N MET A 24 12.17 -25.97 -9.81
CA MET A 24 13.50 -26.19 -9.24
C MET A 24 13.76 -25.28 -8.03
N THR A 25 13.17 -24.08 -8.01
CA THR A 25 13.30 -23.16 -6.88
C THR A 25 12.32 -23.51 -5.75
N PHE A 26 11.22 -24.21 -6.05
CA PHE A 26 10.28 -24.72 -5.06
C PHE A 26 10.89 -25.78 -4.17
N ASP A 27 11.50 -26.83 -4.72
CA ASP A 27 12.10 -27.92 -3.92
C ASP A 27 13.12 -27.39 -2.88
N LEU A 28 13.96 -26.42 -3.31
CA LEU A 28 14.92 -25.76 -2.43
C LEU A 28 14.22 -24.90 -1.37
N SER A 29 13.20 -24.14 -1.77
CA SER A 29 12.46 -23.26 -0.85
C SER A 29 11.65 -24.03 0.18
N ASP A 30 11.17 -25.21 -0.20
CA ASP A 30 10.42 -26.11 0.66
C ASP A 30 11.33 -26.70 1.75
N SER A 31 12.49 -27.26 1.35
CA SER A 31 13.52 -27.75 2.28
C SER A 31 13.94 -26.67 3.31
N ILE A 32 13.99 -25.40 2.89
CA ILE A 32 14.29 -24.27 3.79
C ILE A 32 13.12 -24.00 4.75
N THR A 33 11.88 -24.06 4.26
CA THR A 33 10.67 -23.84 5.06
C THR A 33 10.53 -24.91 6.13
N GLU A 34 10.67 -26.18 5.76
CA GLU A 34 10.68 -27.30 6.70
C GLU A 34 11.79 -27.17 7.74
N TYR A 35 13.02 -26.88 7.29
CA TYR A 35 14.16 -26.66 8.19
C TYR A 35 13.86 -25.54 9.21
N MET A 36 13.31 -24.42 8.76
CA MET A 36 12.94 -23.32 9.64
C MET A 36 11.87 -23.72 10.65
N GLN A 37 10.83 -24.44 10.24
CA GLN A 37 9.77 -24.86 11.16
C GLN A 37 10.25 -25.92 12.16
N GLN A 38 11.12 -26.84 11.74
CA GLN A 38 11.69 -27.88 12.59
C GLN A 38 12.70 -27.32 13.61
N GLN A 39 13.59 -26.41 13.20
CA GLN A 39 14.65 -25.90 14.07
C GLN A 39 14.17 -24.90 15.13
N PHE A 40 13.04 -24.23 14.89
CA PHE A 40 12.52 -23.20 15.79
C PHE A 40 11.23 -23.62 16.48
N ASP A 41 10.98 -24.93 16.58
CA ASP A 41 9.85 -25.54 17.31
C ASP A 41 8.50 -24.92 16.96
N TYR A 42 8.21 -24.77 15.66
CA TYR A 42 6.99 -24.15 15.17
C TYR A 42 5.73 -24.77 15.79
N GLY A 43 4.84 -23.95 16.34
CA GLY A 43 3.61 -24.39 17.01
C GLY A 43 3.76 -24.66 18.50
N ASP A 44 4.92 -24.37 19.10
CA ASP A 44 4.99 -24.08 20.53
C ASP A 44 4.36 -22.71 20.78
N GLU A 45 3.15 -22.68 21.36
CA GLU A 45 2.40 -21.45 21.65
C GLU A 45 3.18 -20.46 22.54
N ASN A 46 4.21 -20.93 23.26
CA ASN A 46 5.10 -20.09 24.08
C ASN A 46 6.47 -19.83 23.42
N GLY A 47 6.64 -20.22 22.15
CA GLY A 47 7.88 -20.07 21.40
C GLY A 47 8.24 -18.60 21.21
N LEU A 48 9.42 -18.21 21.72
CA LEU A 48 9.93 -16.84 21.60
C LEU A 48 10.14 -16.44 20.12
N VAL A 49 10.65 -17.38 19.31
CA VAL A 49 10.93 -17.14 17.88
C VAL A 49 9.63 -16.91 17.10
N GLU A 50 8.62 -17.75 17.32
CA GLU A 50 7.31 -17.59 16.68
C GLU A 50 6.68 -16.24 17.04
N SER A 51 6.63 -15.91 18.33
CA SER A 51 6.11 -14.61 18.81
C SER A 51 6.87 -13.43 18.21
N PHE A 52 8.20 -13.53 18.11
CA PHE A 52 9.04 -12.51 17.49
C PHE A 52 8.71 -12.35 16.00
N LEU A 53 8.67 -13.44 15.23
CA LEU A 53 8.38 -13.39 13.80
C LEU A 53 6.94 -12.94 13.50
N LEU A 54 5.99 -13.27 14.37
CA LEU A 54 4.59 -12.84 14.27
C LEU A 54 4.49 -11.30 14.25
N ILE A 55 5.29 -10.61 15.06
CA ILE A 55 5.32 -9.14 15.07
C ILE A 55 5.69 -8.62 13.68
N PHE A 56 6.75 -9.12 13.06
CA PHE A 56 7.18 -8.65 11.73
C PHE A 56 6.19 -9.03 10.64
N TYR A 57 5.59 -10.22 10.72
CA TYR A 57 4.51 -10.63 9.82
C TYR A 57 3.33 -9.64 9.89
N VAL A 58 2.87 -9.28 11.09
CA VAL A 58 1.78 -8.31 11.29
C VAL A 58 2.17 -6.92 10.80
N LEU A 59 3.39 -6.46 11.08
CA LEU A 59 3.90 -5.17 10.61
C LEU A 59 4.03 -5.13 9.07
N GLY A 60 4.32 -6.26 8.43
CA GLY A 60 4.30 -6.42 6.97
C GLY A 60 2.89 -6.47 6.36
N GLY A 61 1.85 -6.66 7.18
CA GLY A 61 0.49 -6.88 6.74
C GLY A 61 -0.26 -5.62 6.30
N ARG A 62 -1.25 -5.82 5.40
CA ARG A 62 -2.13 -4.76 4.87
C ARG A 62 -2.84 -3.96 5.96
N GLN A 63 -3.29 -4.61 7.03
CA GLN A 63 -4.07 -3.99 8.11
C GLN A 63 -3.22 -2.95 8.85
N PHE A 64 -1.97 -3.31 9.18
CA PHE A 64 -1.06 -2.41 9.88
C PHE A 64 -0.64 -1.23 9.01
N MET A 65 -0.32 -1.47 7.74
CA MET A 65 -0.03 -0.38 6.79
C MET A 65 -1.25 0.55 6.60
N GLY A 66 -2.46 0.00 6.54
CA GLY A 66 -3.72 0.76 6.54
C GLY A 66 -3.86 1.67 7.76
N LEU A 67 -3.56 1.16 8.96
CA LEU A 67 -3.54 1.95 10.18
C LEU A 67 -2.48 3.07 10.12
N LEU A 68 -1.27 2.75 9.63
CA LEU A 68 -0.22 3.75 9.43
C LEU A 68 -0.64 4.83 8.44
N PHE A 69 -1.34 4.51 7.35
CA PHE A 69 -1.88 5.51 6.43
C PHE A 69 -2.80 6.51 7.12
N ILE A 70 -3.71 6.02 7.98
CA ILE A 70 -4.62 6.88 8.74
C ILE A 70 -3.83 7.76 9.72
N ILE A 71 -2.86 7.18 10.43
CA ILE A 71 -2.00 7.94 11.36
C ILE A 71 -1.21 9.02 10.62
N LEU A 72 -0.58 8.66 9.50
CA LEU A 72 0.15 9.60 8.66
C LEU A 72 -0.77 10.69 8.14
N TRP A 73 -1.95 10.31 7.61
CA TRP A 73 -2.96 11.27 7.15
C TRP A 73 -3.25 12.29 8.22
N LEU A 74 -3.57 11.87 9.44
CA LEU A 74 -3.98 12.78 10.49
C LEU A 74 -2.84 13.64 11.06
N LYS A 75 -1.61 13.11 11.10
CA LYS A 75 -0.48 13.80 11.72
C LYS A 75 0.30 14.70 10.76
N SER A 76 0.28 14.40 9.46
CA SER A 76 1.07 15.11 8.48
C SER A 76 0.21 16.15 7.76
N GLY A 77 0.61 17.43 7.84
CA GLY A 77 0.09 18.47 6.97
C GLY A 77 0.79 18.54 5.62
N TRP A 78 1.32 17.42 5.11
CA TRP A 78 1.84 17.27 3.75
C TRP A 78 1.03 16.20 3.03
N LYS A 79 -0.26 16.49 2.81
CA LYS A 79 -1.24 15.51 2.29
C LYS A 79 -0.85 14.95 0.93
N GLU A 80 -0.22 15.77 0.08
CA GLU A 80 0.31 15.34 -1.23
C GLU A 80 1.25 14.14 -1.12
N GLN A 81 2.16 14.14 -0.14
CA GLN A 81 3.11 13.04 0.04
C GLN A 81 2.39 11.74 0.45
N ILE A 82 1.33 11.87 1.23
CA ILE A 82 0.51 10.74 1.68
C ILE A 82 -0.33 10.20 0.54
N LEU A 83 -0.90 11.08 -0.30
CA LEU A 83 -1.59 10.69 -1.53
C LEU A 83 -0.66 9.95 -2.49
N LYS A 84 0.61 10.40 -2.63
CA LYS A 84 1.64 9.67 -3.37
C LYS A 84 1.90 8.28 -2.78
N LEU A 85 2.05 8.19 -1.46
CA LEU A 85 2.29 6.92 -0.77
C LEU A 85 1.09 5.94 -0.92
N ILE A 86 -0.14 6.42 -0.77
CA ILE A 86 -1.35 5.61 -1.01
C ILE A 86 -1.37 5.16 -2.48
N THR A 87 -1.03 6.05 -3.41
CA THR A 87 -1.03 5.75 -4.84
C THR A 87 -0.06 4.64 -5.21
N ILE A 88 1.20 4.76 -4.77
CA ILE A 88 2.21 3.74 -5.07
C ILE A 88 1.94 2.42 -4.35
N TYR A 89 1.37 2.46 -3.15
CA TYR A 89 0.91 1.27 -2.45
C TYR A 89 -0.21 0.55 -3.20
N SER A 90 -1.22 1.28 -3.71
CA SER A 90 -2.28 0.69 -4.54
C SER A 90 -1.76 0.09 -5.83
N ILE A 91 -0.81 0.75 -6.50
CA ILE A 91 -0.16 0.20 -7.70
C ILE A 91 0.61 -1.08 -7.36
N THR A 92 1.31 -1.09 -6.23
CA THR A 92 2.06 -2.26 -5.73
C THR A 92 1.13 -3.42 -5.43
N ALA A 93 0.02 -3.17 -4.74
CA ALA A 93 -0.98 -4.18 -4.44
C ALA A 93 -1.65 -4.72 -5.71
N PHE A 94 -2.00 -3.83 -6.65
CA PHE A 94 -2.50 -4.24 -7.97
C PHE A 94 -1.52 -5.17 -8.68
N LEU A 95 -0.24 -4.80 -8.77
CA LEU A 95 0.78 -5.62 -9.44
C LEU A 95 0.96 -6.98 -8.78
N GLY A 96 0.92 -7.05 -7.44
CA GLY A 96 0.97 -8.33 -6.72
C GLY A 96 -0.17 -9.26 -7.12
N HIS A 97 -1.42 -8.77 -7.06
CA HIS A 97 -2.60 -9.56 -7.45
C HIS A 97 -2.63 -9.89 -8.96
N PHE A 98 -2.18 -8.96 -9.80
CA PHE A 98 -2.11 -9.15 -11.24
C PHE A 98 -1.09 -10.23 -11.62
N ILE A 99 0.10 -10.22 -11.01
CA ILE A 99 1.13 -11.24 -11.25
C ILE A 99 0.69 -12.60 -10.70
N LYS A 100 -0.02 -12.64 -9.57
CA LYS A 100 -0.65 -13.87 -9.05
C LYS A 100 -1.59 -14.54 -10.06
N LEU A 101 -2.38 -13.77 -10.80
CA LEU A 101 -3.24 -14.30 -11.88
C LEU A 101 -2.43 -14.84 -13.07
N ILE A 102 -1.20 -14.39 -13.26
CA ILE A 102 -0.30 -14.87 -14.32
C ILE A 102 0.39 -16.15 -13.88
N LEU A 103 1.03 -16.13 -12.71
CA LEU A 103 1.91 -17.20 -12.22
C LEU A 103 1.16 -18.40 -11.65
N VAL A 104 0.01 -18.18 -10.97
CA VAL A 104 -0.87 -19.27 -10.49
C VAL A 104 -0.12 -20.28 -9.59
N GLN A 105 0.85 -19.81 -8.81
CA GLN A 105 1.67 -20.69 -7.98
C GLN A 105 0.99 -20.98 -6.62
N PRO A 106 1.05 -22.23 -6.14
CA PRO A 106 0.49 -22.60 -4.84
C PRO A 106 1.30 -22.01 -3.68
N ARG A 107 0.78 -22.21 -2.48
CA ARG A 107 1.46 -21.89 -1.22
C ARG A 107 1.98 -23.20 -0.63
N PRO A 108 3.03 -23.16 0.21
CA PRO A 108 3.60 -24.38 0.80
C PRO A 108 2.57 -25.34 1.39
N PHE A 109 1.66 -24.84 2.23
CA PHE A 109 0.61 -25.65 2.87
C PHE A 109 -0.51 -26.16 1.95
N TYR A 110 -0.46 -25.89 0.64
CA TYR A 110 -1.36 -26.52 -0.32
C TYR A 110 -0.82 -27.84 -0.86
N GLU A 111 0.49 -28.03 -0.80
CA GLU A 111 1.18 -29.18 -1.37
C GLU A 111 1.69 -30.10 -0.26
N GLU A 112 2.22 -29.50 0.81
CA GLU A 112 2.89 -30.25 1.87
C GLU A 112 2.04 -30.39 3.13
N SER A 113 1.72 -31.63 3.48
CA SER A 113 0.94 -31.94 4.70
C SER A 113 1.73 -31.71 5.99
N ASP A 114 3.06 -31.72 5.93
CA ASP A 114 3.95 -31.55 7.07
C ASP A 114 4.21 -30.08 7.42
N VAL A 115 3.94 -29.16 6.47
CA VAL A 115 4.02 -27.72 6.72
C VAL A 115 2.91 -27.30 7.68
N ARG A 116 3.30 -26.81 8.85
CA ARG A 116 2.36 -26.33 9.86
C ARG A 116 1.88 -24.93 9.51
N LEU A 117 0.62 -24.64 9.83
CA LEU A 117 -0.07 -23.41 9.41
C LEU A 117 -0.85 -22.77 10.55
N ASP A 118 -0.57 -21.49 10.83
CA ASP A 118 -1.41 -20.69 11.75
C ASP A 118 -2.46 -19.83 11.05
N PHE A 119 -2.25 -19.52 9.77
CA PHE A 119 -3.16 -18.66 9.00
C PHE A 119 -3.69 -19.37 7.78
N CYS A 120 -5.00 -19.60 7.76
CA CYS A 120 -5.73 -20.14 6.62
C CYS A 120 -5.90 -19.08 5.51
N GLN A 121 -4.80 -18.64 4.90
CA GLN A 121 -4.82 -17.72 3.76
C GLN A 121 -5.29 -18.44 2.49
N LYS A 122 -5.89 -17.67 1.58
CA LYS A 122 -6.34 -18.15 0.27
C LYS A 122 -5.66 -17.39 -0.85
N GLY A 123 -5.83 -17.91 -2.07
CA GLY A 123 -5.23 -17.33 -3.27
C GLY A 123 -3.80 -17.79 -3.47
N TYR A 124 -3.21 -17.35 -4.57
CA TYR A 124 -1.89 -17.78 -5.00
C TYR A 124 -0.76 -17.23 -4.11
N GLY A 125 0.34 -17.97 -4.06
CA GLY A 125 1.52 -17.64 -3.27
C GLY A 125 2.38 -16.56 -3.93
N ASP A 126 2.58 -16.61 -5.25
CA ASP A 126 3.62 -15.84 -5.93
C ASP A 126 3.11 -14.54 -6.61
N PRO A 127 3.64 -13.36 -6.26
CA PRO A 127 4.67 -13.08 -5.24
C PRO A 127 4.10 -12.94 -3.83
N SER A 128 4.98 -13.03 -2.83
CA SER A 128 4.60 -12.73 -1.44
C SER A 128 4.15 -11.27 -1.30
N ASP A 129 2.87 -11.10 -0.96
CA ASP A 129 2.23 -9.80 -0.78
C ASP A 129 2.92 -8.96 0.30
N ASN A 130 3.27 -9.60 1.43
CA ASN A 130 3.90 -8.92 2.55
C ASN A 130 5.32 -8.48 2.20
N ALA A 131 6.11 -9.32 1.52
CA ALA A 131 7.45 -8.96 1.07
C ALA A 131 7.41 -7.80 0.08
N LEU A 132 6.53 -7.89 -0.94
CA LEU A 132 6.35 -6.87 -1.97
C LEU A 132 5.85 -5.53 -1.40
N LYS A 133 4.80 -5.55 -0.58
CA LYS A 133 4.21 -4.31 -0.03
C LYS A 133 5.12 -3.67 1.00
N SER A 134 5.77 -4.46 1.87
CA SER A 134 6.64 -3.93 2.92
C SER A 134 7.84 -3.18 2.35
N ILE A 135 8.54 -3.74 1.37
CA ILE A 135 9.72 -3.07 0.79
C ILE A 135 9.32 -1.74 0.15
N VAL A 136 8.23 -1.68 -0.62
CA VAL A 136 7.79 -0.43 -1.24
C VAL A 136 7.30 0.56 -0.19
N PHE A 137 6.41 0.14 0.70
CA PHE A 137 5.79 1.00 1.69
C PHE A 137 6.81 1.57 2.67
N TYR A 138 7.61 0.74 3.32
CA TYR A 138 8.51 1.20 4.38
C TYR A 138 9.71 1.99 3.85
N VAL A 139 10.19 1.72 2.63
CA VAL A 139 11.23 2.56 2.00
C VAL A 139 10.69 3.96 1.70
N ILE A 140 9.48 4.06 1.14
CA ILE A 140 8.90 5.37 0.80
C ILE A 140 8.45 6.10 2.07
N VAL A 141 7.89 5.41 3.06
CA VAL A 141 7.54 5.99 4.37
C VAL A 141 8.79 6.51 5.08
N SER A 142 9.86 5.71 5.10
CA SER A 142 11.17 6.09 5.62
C SER A 142 11.63 7.42 5.01
N GLU A 143 11.66 7.50 3.69
CA GLU A 143 12.11 8.69 2.99
C GLU A 143 11.16 9.89 3.20
N THR A 144 9.85 9.65 3.19
CA THR A 144 8.84 10.70 3.40
C THR A 144 8.92 11.29 4.80
N LEU A 145 9.04 10.44 5.82
CA LEU A 145 9.12 10.85 7.22
C LEU A 145 10.46 11.48 7.57
N LEU A 146 11.57 10.91 7.07
CA LEU A 146 12.92 11.35 7.44
C LEU A 146 13.40 12.54 6.62
N PHE A 147 13.12 12.59 5.31
CA PHE A 147 13.79 13.54 4.41
C PHE A 147 12.84 14.58 3.82
N LYS A 148 11.61 14.21 3.46
CA LYS A 148 10.70 15.13 2.76
C LYS A 148 9.84 15.97 3.69
N LYS A 149 9.40 15.44 4.84
CA LYS A 149 8.68 16.20 5.88
C LYS A 149 9.47 17.42 6.37
N TYR A 150 10.79 17.34 6.28
CA TYR A 150 11.73 18.38 6.70
C TYR A 150 12.55 18.92 5.53
N LYS A 151 11.93 19.13 4.36
CA LYS A 151 12.49 20.13 3.43
C LYS A 151 12.48 21.45 4.20
N VAL A 152 13.62 21.74 4.81
CA VAL A 152 13.85 22.90 5.67
C VAL A 152 13.43 24.12 4.87
N GLN A 153 12.30 24.73 5.23
CA GLN A 153 11.96 25.99 4.58
C GLN A 153 13.07 26.99 4.93
N PRO A 154 13.39 27.96 4.06
CA PRO A 154 14.38 29.00 4.33
C PRO A 154 14.14 29.72 5.69
N ASN A 155 12.89 29.73 6.15
CA ASN A 155 12.46 30.30 7.42
C ASN A 155 12.75 29.40 8.63
N ASP A 156 12.75 28.07 8.47
CA ASP A 156 13.12 27.11 9.54
C ASP A 156 14.64 27.13 9.83
N LEU A 157 15.45 27.58 8.85
CA LEU A 157 16.86 27.94 9.02
C LEU A 157 17.08 29.19 9.89
N GLY A 158 16.02 29.82 10.41
CA GLY A 158 16.10 30.89 11.41
C GLY A 158 16.76 30.46 12.72
N VAL A 159 16.67 29.17 13.07
CA VAL A 159 17.41 28.59 14.22
C VAL A 159 18.87 28.26 13.87
N LEU A 160 19.20 28.17 12.59
CA LEU A 160 20.58 28.09 12.06
C LEU A 160 21.17 29.48 11.75
N SER A 161 20.57 30.56 12.27
CA SER A 161 21.04 31.95 12.11
C SER A 161 22.42 32.21 12.73
N SER A 162 22.96 31.29 13.52
CA SER A 162 24.35 31.30 13.99
C SER A 162 25.34 30.70 12.99
N ILE A 163 24.88 30.11 11.89
CA ILE A 163 25.74 29.59 10.82
C ILE A 163 25.92 30.67 9.75
N ASN A 164 27.17 31.09 9.55
CA ASN A 164 27.64 32.08 8.56
C ASN A 164 26.77 32.15 7.28
N GLN A 165 26.39 33.37 6.88
CA GLN A 165 25.62 33.67 5.66
C GLN A 165 26.20 33.00 4.39
N ASP A 166 27.52 32.81 4.32
CA ASP A 166 28.19 32.09 3.21
C ASP A 166 27.78 30.61 3.10
N ARG A 167 27.47 29.94 4.22
CA ARG A 167 26.96 28.57 4.21
C ARG A 167 25.51 28.53 3.75
N LYS A 168 24.67 29.50 4.14
CA LYS A 168 23.26 29.59 3.68
C LYS A 168 23.13 29.62 2.15
N LEU A 169 24.04 30.31 1.46
CA LEU A 169 24.10 30.32 -0.01
C LEU A 169 24.61 29.00 -0.61
N GLN A 170 25.56 28.31 0.05
CA GLN A 170 25.96 26.96 -0.36
C GLN A 170 24.81 25.93 -0.23
N TYR A 171 23.94 26.10 0.77
CA TYR A 171 22.77 25.23 0.99
C TYR A 171 21.66 25.39 -0.05
N GLN A 172 21.53 26.56 -0.68
CA GLN A 172 20.51 26.77 -1.73
C GLN A 172 20.85 26.06 -3.05
N TYR A 173 22.11 25.70 -3.28
CA TYR A 173 22.56 25.13 -4.56
C TYR A 173 23.14 23.72 -4.49
N LYS A 174 23.56 23.24 -3.30
CA LYS A 174 24.10 21.89 -3.15
C LYS A 174 22.99 20.93 -2.72
N GLN A 175 22.59 20.00 -3.59
CA GLN A 175 21.81 18.83 -3.16
C GLN A 175 22.61 18.11 -2.08
N LEU A 176 22.19 18.28 -0.82
CA LEU A 176 22.75 17.54 0.31
C LEU A 176 22.59 16.05 0.05
N SER A 177 23.61 15.27 0.38
CA SER A 177 23.44 13.82 0.40
C SER A 177 22.42 13.44 1.48
N ASN A 178 21.72 12.31 1.31
CA ASN A 178 20.81 11.81 2.35
C ASN A 178 21.51 11.59 3.70
N HIS A 179 22.82 11.31 3.67
CA HIS A 179 23.63 11.17 4.88
C HIS A 179 23.79 12.50 5.61
N ASP A 180 24.13 13.57 4.88
CA ASP A 180 24.27 14.91 5.45
C ASP A 180 22.93 15.42 5.97
N LEU A 181 21.85 15.20 5.19
CA LEU A 181 20.50 15.58 5.58
C LEU A 181 20.04 14.84 6.85
N TYR A 182 20.28 13.53 6.94
CA TYR A 182 19.98 12.76 8.16
C TYR A 182 20.72 13.32 9.38
N THR A 183 22.02 13.55 9.25
CA THR A 183 22.88 14.03 10.34
C THR A 183 22.47 15.42 10.81
N GLN A 184 21.97 16.26 9.89
CA GLN A 184 21.47 17.60 10.22
C GLN A 184 20.09 17.59 10.88
N LEU A 185 19.18 16.72 10.42
CA LEU A 185 17.84 16.61 10.98
C LEU A 185 17.82 15.92 12.35
N TYR A 186 18.78 15.03 12.60
CA TYR A 186 18.87 14.23 13.81
C TYR A 186 20.27 14.31 14.44
N PRO A 187 20.75 15.50 14.85
CA PRO A 187 22.12 15.66 15.36
C PRO A 187 22.38 14.88 16.64
N ASN A 188 21.32 14.53 17.38
CA ASN A 188 21.36 13.78 18.64
C ASN A 188 20.82 12.34 18.49
N SER A 189 20.68 11.80 17.27
CA SER A 189 20.25 10.41 17.13
C SER A 189 21.33 9.45 17.63
N MET A 190 20.92 8.45 18.41
CA MET A 190 21.80 7.35 18.81
C MET A 190 22.27 6.51 17.61
N PHE A 191 21.53 6.54 16.50
CA PHE A 191 21.84 5.80 15.29
C PHE A 191 22.40 6.71 14.21
N SER A 192 23.47 6.25 13.56
CA SER A 192 23.96 6.82 12.30
C SER A 192 23.04 6.47 11.13
N TYR A 193 23.13 7.22 10.03
CA TYR A 193 22.36 6.93 8.82
C TYR A 193 22.60 5.51 8.25
N ASN A 194 23.83 4.99 8.38
CA ASN A 194 24.14 3.62 7.93
C ASN A 194 23.49 2.56 8.83
N GLN A 195 23.50 2.76 10.16
CA GLN A 195 22.78 1.88 11.09
C GLN A 195 21.28 1.92 10.83
N TYR A 196 20.72 3.10 10.56
CA TYR A 196 19.32 3.24 10.17
C TYR A 196 18.97 2.40 8.93
N LYS A 197 19.76 2.52 7.85
CA LYS A 197 19.57 1.72 6.63
C LYS A 197 19.65 0.23 6.90
N PHE A 198 20.63 -0.18 7.71
CA PHE A 198 20.78 -1.58 8.11
C PHE A 198 19.55 -2.08 8.87
N MET A 199 19.06 -1.32 9.86
CA MET A 199 17.84 -1.68 10.59
C MET A 199 16.61 -1.80 9.68
N LEU A 200 16.43 -0.88 8.72
CA LEU A 200 15.35 -0.98 7.75
C LEU A 200 15.49 -2.23 6.87
N ALA A 201 16.70 -2.53 6.38
CA ALA A 201 16.97 -3.73 5.59
C ALA A 201 16.70 -5.02 6.40
N SER A 202 17.15 -5.07 7.65
CA SER A 202 16.88 -6.20 8.56
C SER A 202 15.38 -6.35 8.83
N PHE A 203 14.66 -5.27 9.05
CA PHE A 203 13.21 -5.29 9.23
C PHE A 203 12.48 -5.88 8.01
N LEU A 204 12.84 -5.44 6.80
CA LEU A 204 12.26 -5.94 5.56
C LEU A 204 12.61 -7.41 5.30
N PHE A 205 13.85 -7.80 5.61
CA PHE A 205 14.31 -9.17 5.50
C PHE A 205 13.52 -10.09 6.45
N ILE A 206 13.45 -9.76 7.74
CA ILE A 206 12.70 -10.54 8.74
C ILE A 206 11.21 -10.59 8.38
N THR A 207 10.64 -9.50 7.86
CA THR A 207 9.25 -9.50 7.36
C THR A 207 9.06 -10.53 6.25
N GLY A 208 9.96 -10.59 5.26
CA GLY A 208 9.89 -11.62 4.22
C GLY A 208 10.03 -13.03 4.79
N ILE A 209 11.09 -13.29 5.57
CA ILE A 209 11.39 -14.59 6.18
C ILE A 209 10.26 -15.08 7.10
N SER A 210 9.56 -14.18 7.80
CA SER A 210 8.41 -14.55 8.62
C SER A 210 7.30 -15.22 7.80
N ASN A 211 7.09 -14.83 6.53
CA ASN A 211 6.07 -15.46 5.69
C ASN A 211 6.45 -16.91 5.32
N SER A 212 7.74 -17.18 5.12
CA SER A 212 8.21 -18.54 4.90
C SER A 212 8.14 -19.38 6.17
N TYR A 213 8.53 -18.81 7.33
CA TYR A 213 8.37 -19.48 8.62
C TYR A 213 6.92 -19.93 8.89
N PHE A 214 5.94 -19.06 8.64
CA PHE A 214 4.51 -19.38 8.81
C PHE A 214 3.92 -20.25 7.69
N GLY A 215 4.76 -20.79 6.80
CA GLY A 215 4.35 -21.63 5.67
C GLY A 215 3.52 -20.90 4.63
N LEU A 216 3.39 -19.57 4.68
CA LEU A 216 2.47 -18.81 3.82
C LEU A 216 3.02 -18.59 2.41
N ASN A 217 4.33 -18.60 2.27
CA ASN A 217 5.05 -18.36 1.04
C ASN A 217 6.37 -19.12 1.01
N TYR A 218 6.71 -19.72 -0.13
CA TYR A 218 8.06 -20.20 -0.37
C TYR A 218 9.06 -19.04 -0.38
N LEU A 219 10.33 -19.31 -0.07
CA LEU A 219 11.39 -18.31 -0.10
C LEU A 219 11.56 -17.68 -1.50
N SER A 220 11.41 -18.47 -2.57
CA SER A 220 11.39 -17.98 -3.96
C SER A 220 10.33 -16.88 -4.16
N GLN A 221 9.12 -17.08 -3.65
CA GLN A 221 8.00 -16.13 -3.74
C GLN A 221 8.27 -14.85 -2.93
N VAL A 222 8.99 -14.96 -1.81
CA VAL A 222 9.45 -13.80 -1.01
C VAL A 222 10.48 -13.00 -1.80
N ILE A 223 11.47 -13.67 -2.40
CA ILE A 223 12.50 -13.05 -3.23
C ILE A 223 11.87 -12.36 -4.45
N MET A 224 10.93 -13.02 -5.13
CA MET A 224 10.19 -12.43 -6.25
C MET A 224 9.42 -11.17 -5.82
N GLY A 225 8.81 -11.20 -4.62
CA GLY A 225 8.19 -10.02 -4.01
C GLY A 225 9.17 -8.86 -3.82
N TRP A 226 10.39 -9.13 -3.34
CA TRP A 226 11.43 -8.10 -3.22
C TRP A 226 11.94 -7.59 -4.58
N ILE A 227 12.09 -8.45 -5.58
CA ILE A 227 12.50 -8.07 -6.94
C ILE A 227 11.47 -7.12 -7.54
N ILE A 228 10.18 -7.48 -7.50
CA ILE A 228 9.09 -6.66 -8.02
C ILE A 228 9.01 -5.34 -7.23
N GLY A 229 9.15 -5.40 -5.90
CA GLY A 229 9.15 -4.19 -5.06
C GLY A 229 10.33 -3.27 -5.35
N GLY A 230 11.52 -3.82 -5.56
CA GLY A 230 12.72 -3.09 -5.99
C GLY A 230 12.53 -2.45 -7.36
N TYR A 231 11.89 -3.14 -8.30
CA TYR A 231 11.51 -2.58 -9.60
C TYR A 231 10.53 -1.41 -9.47
N ILE A 232 9.50 -1.53 -8.61
CA ILE A 232 8.56 -0.43 -8.36
C ILE A 232 9.28 0.78 -7.76
N LEU A 233 10.16 0.57 -6.78
CA LEU A 233 11.00 1.63 -6.21
C LEU A 233 11.92 2.25 -7.27
N TYR A 234 12.48 1.45 -8.17
CA TYR A 234 13.29 1.92 -9.28
C TYR A 234 12.48 2.85 -10.20
N ILE A 235 11.27 2.45 -10.59
CA ILE A 235 10.38 3.30 -11.39
C ILE A 235 10.01 4.58 -10.63
N TYR A 236 9.64 4.43 -9.36
CA TYR A 236 9.21 5.52 -8.51
C TYR A 236 10.26 6.63 -8.45
N TYR A 237 11.51 6.27 -8.14
CA TYR A 237 12.60 7.22 -7.95
C TYR A 237 13.36 7.57 -9.24
N TYR A 238 13.79 6.58 -10.03
CA TYR A 238 14.70 6.79 -11.15
C TYR A 238 14.00 7.07 -12.48
N CYS A 239 12.76 6.62 -12.66
CA CYS A 239 11.94 6.96 -13.82
C CYS A 239 11.05 8.19 -13.58
N GLU A 240 11.28 8.91 -12.49
CA GLU A 240 10.55 10.13 -12.10
C GLU A 240 9.03 9.94 -11.96
N PHE A 241 8.57 8.71 -11.71
CA PHE A 241 7.15 8.43 -11.57
C PHE A 241 6.57 9.14 -10.33
N GLU A 242 7.37 9.32 -9.27
CA GLU A 242 7.02 10.18 -8.15
C GLU A 242 6.59 11.59 -8.61
N LYS A 243 7.41 12.25 -9.43
CA LYS A 243 7.15 13.63 -9.92
C LYS A 243 5.91 13.69 -10.80
N LEU A 244 5.57 12.59 -11.48
CA LEU A 244 4.34 12.50 -12.27
C LEU A 244 3.12 12.43 -11.35
N ILE A 245 3.14 11.56 -10.34
CA ILE A 245 2.04 11.47 -9.35
C ILE A 245 1.89 12.80 -8.61
N GLU A 246 3.00 13.44 -8.23
CA GLU A 246 3.01 14.76 -7.58
C GLU A 246 2.31 15.81 -8.43
N ARG A 247 2.70 15.94 -9.71
CA ARG A 247 2.09 16.88 -10.65
C ARG A 247 0.60 16.62 -10.85
N LEU A 248 0.18 15.36 -10.88
CA LEU A 248 -1.24 15.01 -10.98
C LEU A 248 -2.01 15.51 -9.76
N PHE A 249 -1.56 15.23 -8.54
CA PHE A 249 -2.27 15.70 -7.36
C PHE A 249 -2.18 17.22 -7.19
N GLN A 250 -1.04 17.86 -7.45
CA GLN A 250 -0.93 19.32 -7.42
C GLN A 250 -1.90 19.97 -8.41
N TYR A 251 -2.00 19.42 -9.62
CA TYR A 251 -2.99 19.87 -10.59
C TYR A 251 -4.42 19.67 -10.09
N ALA A 252 -4.72 18.51 -9.51
CA ALA A 252 -6.04 18.24 -8.96
C ALA A 252 -6.43 19.19 -7.82
N ILE A 253 -5.48 19.49 -6.95
CA ILE A 253 -5.67 20.27 -5.72
C ILE A 253 -5.73 21.77 -6.01
N TYR A 254 -4.79 22.27 -6.82
CA TYR A 254 -4.58 23.71 -7.00
C TYR A 254 -5.24 24.27 -8.26
N ASN A 255 -5.42 23.48 -9.33
CA ASN A 255 -5.95 23.99 -10.59
C ASN A 255 -7.47 23.83 -10.70
N GLN A 256 -8.21 24.53 -9.84
CA GLN A 256 -9.67 24.38 -9.74
C GLN A 256 -10.45 25.13 -10.83
N GLN A 257 -9.83 26.11 -11.49
CA GLN A 257 -10.47 27.00 -12.47
C GLN A 257 -10.59 26.39 -13.88
N ASP A 258 -10.14 25.15 -14.08
CA ASP A 258 -10.32 24.49 -15.37
C ASP A 258 -11.78 24.38 -15.78
N GLN A 259 -12.03 24.61 -17.06
CA GLN A 259 -13.33 24.32 -17.68
C GLN A 259 -13.68 22.84 -17.49
N ILE A 260 -14.95 22.56 -17.18
CA ILE A 260 -15.47 21.20 -16.93
C ILE A 260 -15.11 20.24 -18.07
N ASN A 261 -15.12 20.69 -19.33
CA ASN A 261 -14.78 19.87 -20.48
C ASN A 261 -13.31 19.38 -20.46
N ASN A 262 -12.37 20.24 -20.05
CA ASN A 262 -10.98 19.85 -19.88
C ASN A 262 -10.85 18.87 -18.71
N LYS A 263 -11.57 19.12 -17.61
CA LYS A 263 -11.59 18.22 -16.45
C LYS A 263 -12.02 16.80 -16.85
N LEU A 264 -13.15 16.69 -17.56
CA LEU A 264 -13.69 15.42 -18.04
C LEU A 264 -12.74 14.73 -19.03
N ARG A 265 -12.07 15.49 -19.90
CA ARG A 265 -11.07 14.93 -20.84
C ARG A 265 -9.87 14.33 -20.10
N HIS A 266 -9.36 15.00 -19.07
CA HIS A 266 -8.26 14.47 -18.25
C HIS A 266 -8.67 13.21 -17.48
N LEU A 267 -9.86 13.23 -16.87
CA LEU A 267 -10.42 12.08 -16.17
C LEU A 267 -10.66 10.89 -17.11
N GLY A 268 -11.20 11.14 -18.30
CA GLY A 268 -11.41 10.11 -19.31
C GLY A 268 -10.12 9.41 -19.73
N LYS A 269 -9.03 10.17 -19.90
CA LYS A 269 -7.70 9.58 -20.19
C LYS A 269 -7.19 8.70 -19.05
N LEU A 270 -7.27 9.19 -17.81
CA LEU A 270 -6.86 8.41 -16.63
C LEU A 270 -7.71 7.15 -16.46
N ALA A 271 -9.04 7.27 -16.58
CA ALA A 271 -9.95 6.15 -16.49
C ALA A 271 -9.66 5.09 -17.56
N LEU A 272 -9.35 5.51 -18.80
CA LEU A 272 -8.98 4.59 -19.88
C LEU A 272 -7.66 3.87 -19.57
N CYS A 273 -6.64 4.58 -19.08
CA CYS A 273 -5.37 3.97 -18.69
C CYS A 273 -5.51 2.93 -17.56
N LEU A 274 -6.45 3.10 -16.63
CA LEU A 274 -6.66 2.18 -15.50
C LEU A 274 -7.63 1.04 -15.81
N THR A 275 -8.60 1.29 -16.70
CA THR A 275 -9.53 0.26 -17.16
C THR A 275 -8.81 -0.81 -17.98
N PHE A 276 -7.79 -0.44 -18.75
CA PHE A 276 -7.08 -1.40 -19.61
C PHE A 276 -6.42 -2.56 -18.83
N PRO A 277 -5.61 -2.34 -17.77
CA PRO A 277 -5.10 -3.42 -16.93
C PRO A 277 -6.19 -4.25 -16.24
N LEU A 278 -7.32 -3.63 -15.88
CA LEU A 278 -8.46 -4.35 -15.32
C LEU A 278 -9.08 -5.31 -16.35
N LEU A 279 -9.24 -4.88 -17.61
CA LEU A 279 -9.76 -5.74 -18.67
C LEU A 279 -8.85 -6.96 -18.90
N ILE A 280 -7.53 -6.77 -18.85
CA ILE A 280 -6.58 -7.89 -18.91
C ILE A 280 -6.75 -8.81 -17.70
N SER A 281 -6.93 -8.26 -16.50
CA SER A 281 -7.18 -9.05 -15.28
C SER A 281 -8.47 -9.89 -15.39
N ILE A 282 -9.55 -9.31 -15.96
CA ILE A 282 -10.81 -10.02 -16.23
C ILE A 282 -10.59 -11.12 -17.26
N LEU A 283 -9.83 -10.85 -18.33
CA LEU A 283 -9.51 -11.86 -19.34
C LEU A 283 -8.75 -13.04 -18.72
N LEU A 284 -7.71 -12.76 -17.92
CA LEU A 284 -6.96 -13.79 -17.18
C LEU A 284 -7.88 -14.56 -16.25
N TYR A 285 -8.73 -13.88 -15.47
CA TYR A 285 -9.73 -14.51 -14.62
C TYR A 285 -10.62 -15.48 -15.41
N ILE A 286 -11.16 -15.08 -16.56
CA ILE A 286 -12.02 -15.92 -17.40
C ILE A 286 -11.25 -17.12 -17.94
N ILE A 287 -10.01 -16.94 -18.41
CA ILE A 287 -9.17 -18.03 -18.91
C ILE A 287 -8.94 -19.05 -17.80
N ARG A 288 -8.48 -18.60 -16.62
CA ARG A 288 -8.15 -19.47 -15.48
C ARG A 288 -9.37 -20.19 -14.89
N THR A 289 -10.51 -19.51 -14.82
CA THR A 289 -11.75 -20.11 -14.30
C THR A 289 -12.30 -21.22 -15.21
N ASN A 290 -11.87 -21.29 -16.47
CA ASN A 290 -12.28 -22.32 -17.43
C ASN A 290 -11.17 -23.35 -17.72
N ASP A 291 -10.03 -23.25 -17.02
CA ASP A 291 -8.91 -24.16 -17.18
C ASP A 291 -9.14 -25.43 -16.35
N THR A 292 -9.45 -26.55 -17.01
CA THR A 292 -9.82 -27.80 -16.34
C THR A 292 -8.67 -28.40 -15.53
N GLU A 293 -7.43 -28.31 -16.04
CA GLU A 293 -6.25 -28.84 -15.36
C GLU A 293 -5.98 -28.07 -14.07
N LEU A 294 -6.08 -26.74 -14.13
CA LEU A 294 -5.94 -25.90 -12.95
C LEU A 294 -7.04 -26.16 -11.91
N ILE A 295 -8.28 -26.37 -12.36
CA ILE A 295 -9.40 -26.69 -11.46
C ILE A 295 -9.13 -28.02 -10.73
N GLU A 296 -8.59 -29.03 -11.41
CA GLU A 296 -8.22 -30.31 -10.81
C GLU A 296 -7.09 -30.13 -9.77
N GLN A 297 -6.02 -29.41 -10.12
CA GLN A 297 -4.93 -29.08 -9.18
C GLN A 297 -5.43 -28.34 -7.94
N GLN A 298 -6.31 -27.36 -8.10
CA GLN A 298 -6.91 -26.64 -6.98
C GLN A 298 -7.77 -27.53 -6.09
N GLN A 299 -8.43 -28.55 -6.65
CA GLN A 299 -9.19 -29.51 -5.85
C GLN A 299 -8.27 -30.37 -5.00
N GLU A 300 -7.11 -30.78 -5.54
CA GLU A 300 -6.07 -31.51 -4.81
C GLU A 300 -5.51 -30.66 -3.66
N TRP A 301 -5.13 -29.40 -3.94
CA TRP A 301 -4.71 -28.43 -2.91
C TRP A 301 -5.78 -28.24 -1.83
N GLY A 302 -7.06 -28.29 -2.22
CA GLY A 302 -8.18 -28.24 -1.29
C GLY A 302 -8.23 -29.42 -0.33
N GLN A 303 -7.92 -30.63 -0.80
CA GLN A 303 -7.90 -31.80 0.08
C GLN A 303 -6.77 -31.72 1.11
N VAL A 304 -5.57 -31.29 0.69
CA VAL A 304 -4.44 -31.04 1.60
C VAL A 304 -4.83 -29.96 2.62
N PHE A 305 -5.37 -28.83 2.15
CA PHE A 305 -5.86 -27.75 3.01
C PHE A 305 -6.90 -28.21 4.05
N LYS A 306 -7.78 -29.15 3.68
CA LYS A 306 -8.78 -29.74 4.59
C LYS A 306 -8.14 -30.63 5.67
N GLY A 307 -7.00 -31.25 5.37
CA GLY A 307 -6.23 -32.07 6.31
C GLY A 307 -5.69 -31.28 7.51
N HIS A 308 -5.49 -29.97 7.36
CA HIS A 308 -5.04 -29.11 8.47
C HIS A 308 -6.21 -28.77 9.42
N SER A 309 -6.12 -29.28 10.67
CA SER A 309 -7.14 -29.11 11.71
C SER A 309 -7.54 -27.65 11.97
N LYS A 310 -6.60 -26.70 11.88
CA LYS A 310 -6.87 -25.26 12.05
C LYS A 310 -7.73 -24.67 10.92
N CYS A 311 -7.76 -25.30 9.74
CA CYS A 311 -8.47 -24.81 8.55
C CYS A 311 -9.74 -25.58 8.19
N GLU A 312 -10.06 -26.66 8.89
CA GLU A 312 -11.23 -27.50 8.63
C GLU A 312 -12.52 -26.67 8.55
N LYS A 313 -12.72 -25.76 9.50
CA LYS A 313 -13.91 -24.86 9.56
C LYS A 313 -13.95 -23.83 8.43
N GLN A 314 -12.89 -23.66 7.65
CA GLN A 314 -12.79 -22.70 6.55
C GLN A 314 -12.87 -23.35 5.16
N PHE A 315 -12.92 -24.68 5.09
CA PHE A 315 -12.91 -25.44 3.83
C PHE A 315 -14.06 -25.09 2.87
N TYR A 316 -15.28 -24.85 3.37
CA TYR A 316 -16.41 -24.44 2.54
C TYR A 316 -16.12 -23.15 1.76
N ARG A 317 -15.24 -22.30 2.28
CA ARG A 317 -14.84 -21.06 1.64
C ARG A 317 -13.66 -21.22 0.67
N PHE A 318 -12.99 -22.37 0.64
CA PHE A 318 -11.84 -22.67 -0.23
C PHE A 318 -12.31 -22.86 -1.69
N LYS A 319 -13.40 -23.62 -1.89
CA LYS A 319 -14.01 -24.02 -3.17
C LYS A 319 -14.43 -22.90 -4.14
N MET A 320 -14.31 -21.62 -3.78
CA MET A 320 -14.87 -20.50 -4.56
C MET A 320 -13.91 -19.31 -4.80
N SER A 321 -12.61 -19.40 -4.47
CA SER A 321 -11.94 -18.18 -3.97
C SER A 321 -10.63 -17.71 -4.60
N PHE A 322 -9.89 -18.52 -5.36
CA PHE A 322 -8.52 -18.13 -5.77
C PHE A 322 -8.55 -16.94 -6.74
N GLU A 323 -9.06 -17.15 -7.95
CA GLU A 323 -9.15 -16.13 -9.00
C GLU A 323 -10.03 -14.97 -8.55
N LYS A 324 -11.11 -15.25 -7.81
CA LYS A 324 -12.01 -14.20 -7.30
C LYS A 324 -11.28 -13.25 -6.36
N GLN A 325 -10.45 -13.79 -5.45
CA GLN A 325 -9.68 -12.97 -4.52
C GLN A 325 -8.67 -12.10 -5.25
N GLU A 326 -7.92 -12.69 -6.18
CA GLU A 326 -6.93 -11.93 -6.94
C GLU A 326 -7.58 -10.88 -7.83
N MET A 327 -8.68 -11.23 -8.51
CA MET A 327 -9.45 -10.29 -9.33
C MET A 327 -9.99 -9.11 -8.50
N VAL A 328 -10.58 -9.36 -7.33
CA VAL A 328 -10.99 -8.29 -6.40
C VAL A 328 -9.79 -7.46 -5.96
N GLY A 329 -8.66 -8.10 -5.68
CA GLY A 329 -7.41 -7.44 -5.37
C GLY A 329 -6.93 -6.49 -6.46
N THR A 330 -7.12 -6.84 -7.74
CA THR A 330 -6.75 -5.94 -8.86
C THR A 330 -7.57 -4.65 -8.89
N CYS A 331 -8.78 -4.63 -8.34
CA CYS A 331 -9.62 -3.42 -8.32
C CYS A 331 -9.04 -2.28 -7.46
N ILE A 332 -8.06 -2.56 -6.58
CA ILE A 332 -7.41 -1.54 -5.74
C ILE A 332 -6.73 -0.44 -6.57
N ILE A 333 -6.43 -0.70 -7.85
CA ILE A 333 -5.86 0.28 -8.79
C ILE A 333 -6.79 1.48 -9.05
N PHE A 334 -8.07 1.40 -8.70
CA PHE A 334 -9.02 2.51 -8.78
C PHE A 334 -8.96 3.45 -7.58
N LEU A 335 -8.35 3.05 -6.47
CA LEU A 335 -8.22 3.93 -5.29
C LEU A 335 -7.50 5.25 -5.62
N PRO A 336 -6.35 5.27 -6.32
CA PRO A 336 -5.70 6.52 -6.72
C PRO A 336 -6.57 7.38 -7.64
N PHE A 337 -7.35 6.75 -8.53
CA PHE A 337 -8.27 7.46 -9.41
C PHE A 337 -9.39 8.14 -8.64
N TYR A 338 -10.00 7.44 -7.69
CA TYR A 338 -11.05 8.02 -6.86
C TYR A 338 -10.50 9.11 -5.92
N LEU A 339 -9.29 8.95 -5.38
CA LEU A 339 -8.62 10.03 -4.63
C LEU A 339 -8.38 11.26 -5.50
N TYR A 340 -7.86 11.07 -6.71
CA TYR A 340 -7.67 12.14 -7.69
C TYR A 340 -9.00 12.82 -8.04
N LEU A 341 -10.04 12.04 -8.31
CA LEU A 341 -11.38 12.52 -8.62
C LEU A 341 -11.93 13.38 -7.47
N CYS A 342 -11.83 12.89 -6.23
CA CYS A 342 -12.26 13.64 -5.06
C CYS A 342 -11.47 14.94 -4.92
N CYS A 343 -10.14 14.91 -5.03
CA CYS A 343 -9.32 16.12 -4.97
C CYS A 343 -9.74 17.14 -6.03
N TYR A 344 -9.95 16.70 -7.27
CA TYR A 344 -10.20 17.57 -8.43
C TYR A 344 -11.58 18.25 -8.43
N PHE A 345 -12.56 17.63 -7.78
CA PHE A 345 -13.92 18.17 -7.64
C PHE A 345 -14.21 18.80 -6.29
N THR A 346 -13.29 18.70 -5.32
CA THR A 346 -13.46 19.37 -4.03
C THR A 346 -13.12 20.85 -4.20
N PRO A 347 -14.02 21.78 -3.80
CA PRO A 347 -13.90 23.20 -4.16
C PRO A 347 -13.02 24.06 -3.23
N GLY A 348 -12.27 23.46 -2.29
CA GLY A 348 -11.42 24.19 -1.34
C GLY A 348 -9.95 24.15 -1.73
N GLN A 349 -9.17 25.17 -1.34
CA GLN A 349 -7.74 25.22 -1.63
C GLN A 349 -6.93 24.67 -0.45
N TYR A 350 -6.24 23.57 -0.65
CA TYR A 350 -5.38 22.98 0.38
C TYR A 350 -4.14 23.84 0.61
N LYS A 351 -3.97 24.39 1.82
CA LYS A 351 -2.83 25.21 2.22
C LYS A 351 -2.03 24.50 3.33
N PRO A 352 -0.92 23.82 3.00
CA PRO A 352 -0.20 22.96 3.95
C PRO A 352 0.35 23.73 5.17
N GLU A 353 0.73 24.99 5.00
CA GLU A 353 1.27 25.84 6.07
C GLU A 353 0.23 26.12 7.15
N GLN A 354 -1.01 26.46 6.75
CA GLN A 354 -2.11 26.71 7.67
C GLN A 354 -2.56 25.43 8.39
N TYR A 355 -2.57 24.32 7.67
CA TYR A 355 -2.96 23.01 8.20
C TYR A 355 -2.04 22.54 9.34
N ASN A 356 -0.72 22.74 9.20
CA ASN A 356 0.26 22.30 10.21
C ASN A 356 0.13 23.05 11.55
N HIS A 357 -0.20 24.33 11.55
CA HIS A 357 -0.30 25.11 12.79
C HIS A 357 -1.49 24.69 13.66
N GLN A 358 -2.63 24.39 13.04
CA GLN A 358 -3.87 24.04 13.76
C GLN A 358 -3.97 22.55 14.09
N THR A 359 -3.22 21.71 13.36
CA THR A 359 -3.15 20.29 13.68
C THR A 359 -2.38 19.97 14.96
N PHE A 360 -1.76 20.92 15.66
CA PHE A 360 -1.24 20.65 17.01
C PHE A 360 -2.17 21.10 18.15
N THR A 361 -3.10 22.02 17.89
CA THR A 361 -3.90 22.69 18.94
C THR A 361 -5.28 22.08 19.17
N LEU A 362 -5.79 21.31 18.22
CA LEU A 362 -7.09 20.63 18.31
C LEU A 362 -7.07 19.58 19.44
N LYS A 363 -7.96 19.72 20.43
CA LYS A 363 -8.03 18.83 21.62
C LYS A 363 -8.00 17.37 21.19
N GLY A 364 -6.92 16.65 21.54
CA GLY A 364 -6.63 15.28 21.07
C GLY A 364 -7.81 14.30 21.22
N PHE A 365 -8.70 14.54 22.18
CA PHE A 365 -9.92 13.77 22.39
C PHE A 365 -10.88 13.77 21.18
N VAL A 366 -11.11 14.91 20.51
CA VAL A 366 -12.01 14.99 19.34
C VAL A 366 -11.45 14.15 18.18
N ARG A 367 -10.13 14.10 18.04
CA ARG A 367 -9.47 13.28 17.01
C ARG A 367 -9.60 11.80 17.29
N VAL A 368 -9.42 11.39 18.54
CA VAL A 368 -9.57 9.99 18.94
C VAL A 368 -11.01 9.53 18.73
N LEU A 369 -12.00 10.38 19.08
CA LEU A 369 -13.41 10.07 18.85
C LEU A 369 -13.76 9.95 17.37
N ILE A 370 -13.30 10.90 16.54
CA ILE A 370 -13.45 10.81 15.09
C ILE A 370 -12.82 9.51 14.63
N LEU A 371 -11.53 9.28 14.90
CA LEU A 371 -10.79 8.06 14.55
C LEU A 371 -11.49 6.76 14.92
N PHE A 372 -12.01 6.68 16.14
CA PHE A 372 -12.71 5.48 16.61
C PHE A 372 -14.01 5.29 15.85
N GLY A 373 -14.79 6.36 15.64
CA GLY A 373 -15.96 6.34 14.75
C GLY A 373 -15.61 5.95 13.31
N LEU A 374 -14.46 6.38 12.79
CA LEU A 374 -13.99 6.04 11.45
C LEU A 374 -13.61 4.57 11.33
N LEU A 375 -12.86 4.05 12.30
CA LEU A 375 -12.49 2.64 12.36
C LEU A 375 -13.76 1.77 12.41
N ILE A 376 -14.71 2.15 13.28
CA ILE A 376 -16.00 1.46 13.37
C ILE A 376 -16.77 1.54 12.05
N SER A 377 -16.84 2.71 11.41
CA SER A 377 -17.56 2.87 10.14
C SER A 377 -16.94 2.03 9.03
N GLN A 378 -15.61 2.00 8.92
CA GLN A 378 -14.92 1.15 7.95
C GLN A 378 -15.14 -0.34 8.22
N ILE A 379 -15.02 -0.76 9.48
CA ILE A 379 -15.30 -2.15 9.88
C ILE A 379 -16.76 -2.50 9.56
N ALA A 380 -17.71 -1.61 9.88
CA ALA A 380 -19.14 -1.82 9.64
C ALA A 380 -19.45 -1.92 8.14
N ILE A 381 -18.90 -1.04 7.30
CA ILE A 381 -19.08 -1.10 5.84
C ILE A 381 -18.41 -2.35 5.27
N HIS A 382 -17.21 -2.70 5.74
CA HIS A 382 -16.55 -3.93 5.31
C HIS A 382 -17.38 -5.17 5.68
N ILE A 383 -17.93 -5.22 6.90
CA ILE A 383 -18.83 -6.28 7.34
C ILE A 383 -20.11 -6.27 6.51
N LEU A 384 -20.72 -5.12 6.25
CA LEU A 384 -21.95 -5.00 5.50
C LEU A 384 -21.77 -5.43 4.04
N ILE A 385 -20.72 -4.95 3.36
CA ILE A 385 -20.36 -5.41 2.02
C ILE A 385 -20.12 -6.91 2.06
N ARG A 386 -19.35 -7.41 3.03
CA ARG A 386 -19.07 -8.85 3.15
C ARG A 386 -20.34 -9.66 3.44
N GLN A 387 -21.28 -9.17 4.23
CA GLN A 387 -22.55 -9.85 4.51
C GLN A 387 -23.47 -9.82 3.28
N VAL A 388 -23.61 -8.69 2.60
CA VAL A 388 -24.41 -8.57 1.36
C VAL A 388 -23.83 -9.46 0.27
N VAL A 389 -22.50 -9.50 0.16
CA VAL A 389 -21.80 -10.35 -0.79
C VAL A 389 -21.89 -11.83 -0.36
N MET A 390 -21.59 -12.18 0.89
CA MET A 390 -21.39 -13.59 1.31
C MET A 390 -22.62 -14.30 1.90
N ASN A 391 -23.68 -13.61 2.32
CA ASN A 391 -24.92 -14.27 2.78
C ASN A 391 -25.72 -14.89 1.63
N ASN A 392 -25.38 -14.58 0.38
CA ASN A 392 -25.93 -15.27 -0.76
C ASN A 392 -25.08 -16.53 -1.01
N ASP A 393 -25.53 -17.68 -0.50
CA ASP A 393 -25.00 -19.03 -0.78
C ASP A 393 -25.04 -19.43 -2.28
N MET A 394 -25.38 -18.49 -3.14
CA MET A 394 -25.60 -18.64 -4.58
C MET A 394 -24.41 -18.04 -5.32
N ASN A 395 -23.62 -18.86 -6.00
CA ASN A 395 -22.72 -18.50 -7.13
C ASN A 395 -22.51 -16.99 -7.30
N ILE A 396 -21.86 -16.34 -6.33
CA ILE A 396 -21.79 -14.88 -6.32
C ILE A 396 -21.00 -14.50 -7.57
N ASN A 397 -21.70 -13.82 -8.48
CA ASN A 397 -21.15 -13.37 -9.73
C ASN A 397 -19.96 -12.45 -9.40
N ILE A 398 -18.79 -12.72 -9.99
CA ILE A 398 -17.58 -11.93 -9.84
C ILE A 398 -17.83 -10.43 -10.07
N THR A 399 -18.82 -10.10 -10.91
CA THR A 399 -19.28 -8.73 -11.14
C THR A 399 -19.73 -8.03 -9.84
N TYR A 400 -20.46 -8.72 -8.95
CA TYR A 400 -20.87 -8.12 -7.66
C TYR A 400 -19.68 -7.86 -6.74
N LEU A 401 -18.71 -8.77 -6.74
CA LEU A 401 -17.47 -8.61 -5.97
C LEU A 401 -16.65 -7.42 -6.46
N ILE A 402 -16.50 -7.28 -7.79
CA ILE A 402 -15.82 -6.15 -8.42
C ILE A 402 -16.55 -4.85 -8.08
N ILE A 403 -17.87 -4.77 -8.26
CA ILE A 403 -18.67 -3.58 -7.95
C ILE A 403 -18.55 -3.22 -6.47
N GLY A 404 -18.66 -4.20 -5.57
CA GLY A 404 -18.51 -3.99 -4.13
C GLY A 404 -17.13 -3.44 -3.76
N GLN A 405 -16.07 -3.94 -4.38
CA GLN A 405 -14.72 -3.42 -4.15
C GLN A 405 -14.54 -2.01 -4.70
N LEU A 406 -15.02 -1.73 -5.92
CA LEU A 406 -14.97 -0.38 -6.50
C LEU A 406 -15.72 0.64 -5.63
N PHE A 407 -16.88 0.25 -5.09
CA PHE A 407 -17.63 1.08 -4.15
C PHE A 407 -16.84 1.33 -2.86
N LEU A 408 -16.15 0.33 -2.32
CA LEU A 408 -15.32 0.49 -1.13
C LEU A 408 -14.16 1.48 -1.36
N GLU A 409 -13.48 1.42 -2.51
CA GLU A 409 -12.40 2.35 -2.85
C GLU A 409 -12.92 3.79 -3.07
N LEU A 410 -14.09 3.93 -3.70
CA LEU A 410 -14.76 5.23 -3.85
C LEU A 410 -15.16 5.79 -2.48
N TYR A 411 -15.76 4.96 -1.63
CA TYR A 411 -16.16 5.34 -0.28
C TYR A 411 -14.95 5.81 0.53
N PHE A 412 -13.84 5.05 0.51
CA PHE A 412 -12.61 5.44 1.21
C PHE A 412 -12.06 6.78 0.72
N SER A 413 -12.11 7.04 -0.59
CA SER A 413 -11.64 8.30 -1.18
C SER A 413 -12.52 9.48 -0.80
N LEU A 414 -13.85 9.35 -0.94
CA LEU A 414 -14.82 10.34 -0.47
C LEU A 414 -14.69 10.59 1.02
N PHE A 415 -14.40 9.53 1.77
CA PHE A 415 -14.23 9.60 3.20
C PHE A 415 -13.03 10.48 3.57
N LEU A 416 -11.85 10.21 3.01
CA LEU A 416 -10.63 10.96 3.32
C LEU A 416 -10.67 12.42 2.89
N ILE A 417 -11.21 12.69 1.69
CA ILE A 417 -11.12 14.02 1.06
C ILE A 417 -12.34 14.89 1.39
N THR A 418 -13.53 14.29 1.56
CA THR A 418 -14.79 15.05 1.67
C THR A 418 -15.47 14.85 3.03
N LEU A 419 -15.69 13.63 3.49
CA LEU A 419 -16.44 13.41 4.73
C LEU A 419 -15.63 13.82 5.96
N LEU A 420 -14.33 13.53 5.98
CA LEU A 420 -13.48 13.86 7.12
C LEU A 420 -13.38 15.38 7.37
N PRO A 421 -13.10 16.25 6.37
CA PRO A 421 -13.10 17.68 6.63
C PRO A 421 -14.51 18.24 6.94
N LEU A 422 -15.57 17.65 6.39
CA LEU A 422 -16.94 18.00 6.77
C LEU A 422 -17.23 17.69 8.25
N LEU A 423 -16.75 16.55 8.75
CA LEU A 423 -16.85 16.17 10.16
C LEU A 423 -16.09 17.14 11.05
N TYR A 424 -14.88 17.56 10.66
CA TYR A 424 -14.14 18.60 11.38
C TYR A 424 -14.94 19.90 11.48
N LYS A 425 -15.55 20.34 10.38
CA LYS A 425 -16.42 21.50 10.36
C LYS A 425 -17.63 21.36 11.30
N LEU A 426 -18.32 20.21 11.27
CA LEU A 426 -19.48 19.92 12.13
C LEU A 426 -19.11 19.91 13.62
N CYS A 427 -17.91 19.43 13.95
CA CYS A 427 -17.39 19.43 15.32
C CYS A 427 -16.86 20.81 15.79
N LYS A 428 -17.05 21.89 15.00
CA LYS A 428 -16.47 23.22 15.25
C LYS A 428 -14.94 23.15 15.43
N ALA A 429 -14.34 22.23 14.70
CA ALA A 429 -12.92 21.92 14.67
C ALA A 429 -12.37 22.17 13.26
N ASP A 430 -12.88 23.21 12.59
CA ASP A 430 -12.47 23.54 11.22
C ASP A 430 -10.97 23.80 11.18
N ILE A 431 -10.30 23.26 10.16
CA ILE A 431 -8.85 23.36 10.00
C ILE A 431 -8.60 24.27 8.80
N ASP A 432 -7.98 25.41 9.05
CA ASP A 432 -7.52 26.33 8.01
C ASP A 432 -6.60 25.59 7.04
N GLY A 433 -6.88 25.75 5.74
CA GLY A 433 -6.12 25.11 4.68
C GLY A 433 -6.46 23.64 4.42
N ASP A 434 -7.54 23.08 4.96
CA ASP A 434 -8.02 21.74 4.57
C ASP A 434 -8.77 21.74 3.21
N PHE A 435 -8.90 20.57 2.58
CA PHE A 435 -9.43 20.40 1.21
C PHE A 435 -10.81 21.01 0.95
N LEU A 436 -11.66 21.17 1.97
CA LEU A 436 -13.03 21.66 1.82
C LEU A 436 -13.24 23.14 2.12
N ARG A 437 -12.25 23.87 2.64
CA ARG A 437 -12.46 25.27 2.99
C ARG A 437 -12.33 26.14 1.73
N LYS A 438 -13.48 26.59 1.23
CA LYS A 438 -13.53 27.78 0.36
C LYS A 438 -13.08 28.96 1.21
N ILE A 439 -11.98 29.59 0.82
CA ILE A 439 -11.65 30.91 1.37
C ILE A 439 -12.78 31.82 0.93
N ASN A 440 -13.56 32.34 1.87
CA ASN A 440 -14.54 33.36 1.53
C ASN A 440 -13.74 34.54 0.96
N GLN A 441 -14.17 35.11 -0.17
CA GLN A 441 -13.48 36.25 -0.80
C GLN A 441 -13.25 37.42 0.18
N ILE A 442 -14.10 37.51 1.21
CA ILE A 442 -14.00 38.48 2.32
C ILE A 442 -12.76 38.21 3.20
N GLU A 443 -12.45 36.96 3.55
CA GLU A 443 -11.24 36.62 4.33
C GLU A 443 -9.96 36.87 3.53
N MET A 444 -10.02 36.83 2.20
CA MET A 444 -8.88 37.16 1.34
C MET A 444 -8.56 38.67 1.33
N GLN A 445 -9.59 39.52 1.31
CA GLN A 445 -9.41 40.97 1.40
C GLN A 445 -8.89 41.41 2.77
N GLU A 446 -9.27 40.72 3.84
CA GLU A 446 -8.77 41.01 5.20
C GLU A 446 -7.34 40.52 5.47
N MET A 447 -6.81 39.56 4.68
CA MET A 447 -5.42 39.10 4.79
C MET A 447 -4.43 39.92 3.93
N GLU A 448 -4.92 40.66 2.93
CA GLU A 448 -4.11 41.55 2.09
C GLU A 448 -4.02 42.98 2.67
N LEU A 449 -4.83 43.30 3.67
CA LEU A 449 -4.78 44.50 4.52
C LEU A 449 -3.98 44.22 5.80
#